data_AF-A0A2S9ZYG9-F1
#
_entry.id   AF-A0A2S9ZYG9-F1
#
_cell.length_a   1.000
_cell.length_b   1.000
_cell.length_c   1.000
_cell.angle_alpha   90.00
_cell.angle_beta   90.00
_cell.angle_gamma   90.00
#
_symmetry.space_group_name_H-M   'P 1'
#
loop_
_entity.id
_entity.type
_entity.pdbx_description
1 polymer ?
#
loop_
_entity_poly.entity_id
_entity_poly.type
_entity_poly.pdbx_seq_one_letter_code
_entity_poly.pdbx_strand_id
1 'polypeptide(L)'
;MNTKAALAASRLRCGSDGVCASKGPAVPANAAARCISGKCTFRCNSGFAPGGADGTQCVATESSCGGVQCTVPANGYSTCSNGACVVGCNQGYTRYSANADGTGAIACFDLQNDASNCGSQGNVCPASYNGRGTAVCKNGTCRIACDPGYVLRKAQSSTNPYYCYNGEGSLVQN
;
A
#
# COMPACT_ATOMS: atom_id res chain seq x y z
N MET A 1 7.16 -8.51 -0.05
CA MET A 1 7.43 -9.80 0.60
C MET A 1 8.29 -10.63 -0.37
N ASN A 2 9.59 -10.82 -0.09
CA ASN A 2 10.56 -11.46 -1.00
C ASN A 2 10.99 -12.86 -0.51
N THR A 3 10.04 -13.65 -0.04
CA THR A 3 10.30 -14.97 0.55
C THR A 3 10.22 -16.02 -0.55
N LYS A 4 11.01 -17.11 -0.50
CA LYS A 4 10.94 -18.15 -1.54
C LYS A 4 9.52 -18.69 -1.74
N ALA A 5 8.75 -18.83 -0.66
CA ALA A 5 7.34 -19.23 -0.70
C ALA A 5 6.42 -18.15 -1.31
N ALA A 6 6.59 -16.87 -0.97
CA ALA A 6 5.82 -15.77 -1.57
C ALA A 6 6.17 -15.55 -3.05
N LEU A 7 7.44 -15.71 -3.42
CA LEU A 7 7.91 -15.70 -4.81
C LEU A 7 7.34 -16.89 -5.59
N ALA A 8 7.32 -18.08 -5.00
CA ALA A 8 6.69 -19.27 -5.61
C ALA A 8 5.17 -19.08 -5.78
N ALA A 9 4.48 -18.57 -4.75
CA ALA A 9 3.05 -18.28 -4.82
C ALA A 9 2.73 -17.20 -5.88
N SER A 10 3.53 -16.14 -5.97
CA SER A 10 3.27 -15.04 -6.92
C SER A 10 3.44 -15.41 -8.41
N ARG A 11 4.08 -16.55 -8.71
CA ARG A 11 4.15 -17.12 -10.06
C ARG A 11 2.86 -17.84 -10.46
N LEU A 12 2.04 -18.23 -9.49
CA LEU A 12 0.76 -18.87 -9.73
C LEU A 12 -0.32 -17.82 -9.93
N ARG A 13 -1.00 -17.87 -11.08
CA ARG A 13 -2.18 -17.04 -11.33
C ARG A 13 -3.40 -17.64 -10.66
N CYS A 14 -4.34 -16.79 -10.27
CA CYS A 14 -5.56 -17.20 -9.60
C CYS A 14 -6.74 -16.32 -10.00
N GLY A 15 -7.94 -16.88 -9.93
CA GLY A 15 -9.21 -16.14 -9.99
C GLY A 15 -9.92 -16.08 -8.63
N SER A 16 -9.47 -16.84 -7.64
CA SER A 16 -10.05 -16.88 -6.29
C SER A 16 -9.05 -17.37 -5.25
N ASP A 17 -9.31 -17.07 -3.98
CA ASP A 17 -8.51 -17.54 -2.83
C ASP A 17 -8.42 -19.07 -2.79
N GLY A 18 -9.48 -19.79 -3.20
CA GLY A 18 -9.53 -21.25 -3.22
C GLY A 18 -8.53 -21.88 -4.20
N VAL A 19 -8.21 -21.21 -5.31
CA VAL A 19 -7.13 -21.66 -6.22
C VAL A 19 -5.79 -21.62 -5.50
N CYS A 20 -5.53 -20.57 -4.73
CA CYS A 20 -4.29 -20.43 -3.99
C CYS A 20 -4.20 -21.42 -2.82
N ALA A 21 -5.32 -21.71 -2.14
CA ALA A 21 -5.36 -22.69 -1.08
C ALA A 21 -5.12 -24.13 -1.56
N SER A 22 -5.53 -24.46 -2.80
CA SER A 22 -5.45 -25.82 -3.35
C SER A 22 -4.22 -26.08 -4.23
N LYS A 23 -3.74 -25.07 -4.96
CA LYS A 23 -2.64 -25.18 -5.92
C LYS A 23 -1.38 -24.41 -5.50
N GLY A 24 -1.52 -23.49 -4.56
CA GLY A 24 -0.39 -22.70 -4.05
C GLY A 24 0.48 -23.49 -3.07
N PRO A 25 1.67 -22.97 -2.73
CA PRO A 25 2.48 -23.53 -1.65
C PRO A 25 1.75 -23.40 -0.32
N ALA A 26 2.09 -24.28 0.63
CA ALA A 26 1.61 -24.17 1.99
C ALA A 26 1.95 -22.79 2.56
N VAL A 27 0.95 -22.13 3.15
CA VAL A 27 1.11 -20.85 3.84
C VAL A 27 1.64 -21.08 5.25
N PRO A 28 2.35 -20.10 5.85
CA PRO A 28 2.81 -20.23 7.23
C PRO A 28 1.63 -20.40 8.21
N ALA A 29 1.93 -20.89 9.41
CA ALA A 29 0.95 -20.96 10.48
C ALA A 29 0.31 -19.58 10.72
N ASN A 30 -0.99 -19.56 11.07
CA ASN A 30 -1.77 -18.35 11.28
C ASN A 30 -1.88 -17.43 10.05
N ALA A 31 -1.80 -18.02 8.85
CA ALA A 31 -2.04 -17.33 7.59
C ALA A 31 -3.12 -18.02 6.76
N ALA A 32 -3.68 -17.27 5.81
CA ALA A 32 -4.57 -17.76 4.78
C ALA A 32 -4.01 -17.46 3.39
N ALA A 33 -4.14 -18.40 2.46
CA ALA A 33 -3.82 -18.20 1.06
C ALA A 33 -4.81 -17.21 0.42
N ARG A 34 -4.30 -16.27 -0.38
CA ARG A 34 -5.07 -15.18 -0.98
C ARG A 34 -4.72 -14.99 -2.44
N CYS A 35 -5.74 -14.66 -3.23
CA CYS A 35 -5.58 -14.22 -4.60
C CYS A 35 -5.64 -12.68 -4.66
N ILE A 36 -4.50 -12.03 -4.89
CA ILE A 36 -4.41 -10.57 -4.93
C ILE A 36 -3.85 -10.16 -6.29
N SER A 37 -4.59 -9.30 -7.00
CA SER A 37 -4.23 -8.82 -8.35
C SER A 37 -3.91 -9.97 -9.32
N GLY A 38 -4.70 -11.06 -9.24
CA GLY A 38 -4.57 -12.23 -10.10
C GLY A 38 -3.38 -13.14 -9.79
N LYS A 39 -2.68 -12.92 -8.66
CA LYS A 39 -1.53 -13.72 -8.23
C LYS A 39 -1.75 -14.28 -6.82
N CYS A 40 -1.28 -15.50 -6.59
CA CYS A 40 -1.33 -16.08 -5.26
C CYS A 40 -0.32 -15.44 -4.31
N THR A 41 -0.76 -15.25 -3.08
CA THR A 41 0.02 -14.75 -1.94
C THR A 41 -0.61 -15.29 -0.65
N PHE A 42 -0.16 -14.83 0.50
CA PHE A 42 -0.81 -15.11 1.78
C PHE A 42 -1.05 -13.83 2.57
N ARG A 43 -1.96 -13.90 3.53
CA ARG A 43 -2.19 -12.87 4.55
C ARG A 43 -2.20 -13.51 5.91
N CYS A 44 -1.64 -12.84 6.91
CA CYS A 44 -1.79 -13.24 8.29
C CYS A 44 -3.25 -13.08 8.73
N ASN A 45 -3.69 -13.99 9.59
CA ASN A 45 -5.01 -13.95 10.19
C ASN A 45 -5.10 -12.79 11.20
N SER A 46 -6.33 -12.46 11.62
CA SER A 46 -6.55 -11.42 12.63
C SER A 46 -5.75 -11.70 13.91
N GLY A 47 -5.09 -10.68 14.47
CA GLY A 47 -4.18 -10.82 15.62
C GLY A 47 -2.77 -11.29 15.27
N PHE A 48 -2.46 -11.49 13.99
CA PHE A 48 -1.13 -11.86 13.52
C PHE A 48 -0.63 -10.91 12.45
N ALA A 49 0.69 -10.70 12.41
CA ALA A 49 1.34 -9.84 11.43
C ALA A 49 2.67 -10.44 10.95
N PRO A 50 3.19 -9.98 9.79
CA PRO A 50 4.48 -10.42 9.28
C PRO A 50 5.62 -10.13 10.28
N GLY A 51 6.38 -11.16 10.63
CA GLY A 51 7.51 -11.11 11.54
C GLY A 51 8.32 -12.41 11.53
N GLY A 52 9.02 -12.68 12.63
CA GLY A 52 9.94 -13.82 12.76
C GLY A 52 11.31 -13.57 12.12
N ALA A 53 12.19 -14.57 12.19
CA ALA A 53 13.61 -14.46 11.81
C ALA A 53 13.83 -13.93 10.38
N ASP A 54 12.94 -14.31 9.45
CA ASP A 54 13.05 -13.96 8.03
C ASP A 54 11.95 -12.97 7.58
N GLY A 55 11.10 -12.50 8.52
CA GLY A 55 9.96 -11.60 8.22
C GLY A 55 8.82 -12.27 7.44
N THR A 56 8.76 -13.60 7.44
CA THR A 56 7.87 -14.40 6.58
C THR A 56 6.78 -15.13 7.37
N GLN A 57 6.94 -15.19 8.69
CA GLN A 57 6.04 -15.83 9.61
C GLN A 57 4.91 -14.87 9.98
N CYS A 58 3.75 -15.43 10.31
CA CYS A 58 2.69 -14.69 10.96
C CYS A 58 2.81 -14.89 12.47
N VAL A 59 3.35 -13.87 13.14
CA VAL A 59 3.56 -13.85 14.58
C VAL A 59 2.49 -12.99 15.23
N ALA A 60 2.17 -13.25 16.50
CA ALA A 60 1.16 -12.49 17.22
C ALA A 60 1.52 -11.01 17.24
N THR A 61 0.52 -10.16 17.03
CA THR A 61 0.66 -8.72 17.27
C THR A 61 0.66 -8.47 18.76
N GLU A 62 1.57 -7.63 19.23
CA GLU A 62 1.77 -7.36 20.65
C GLU A 62 1.78 -5.86 20.89
N SER A 63 1.05 -5.37 21.89
CA SER A 63 1.06 -3.95 22.26
C SER A 63 2.23 -3.57 23.16
N SER A 64 2.88 -4.56 23.78
CA SER A 64 4.02 -4.35 24.69
C SER A 64 5.01 -5.50 24.60
N CYS A 65 6.31 -5.20 24.59
CA CYS A 65 7.39 -6.18 24.54
C CYS A 65 8.37 -5.91 25.67
N GLY A 66 8.74 -6.94 26.44
CA GLY A 66 9.74 -6.80 27.51
C GLY A 66 9.35 -5.78 28.59
N GLY A 67 8.05 -5.55 28.81
CA GLY A 67 7.55 -4.53 29.74
C GLY A 67 7.51 -3.11 29.19
N VAL A 68 7.88 -2.91 27.92
CA VAL A 68 7.83 -1.60 27.23
C VAL A 68 6.62 -1.56 26.30
N GLN A 69 5.81 -0.52 26.41
CA GLN A 69 4.71 -0.27 25.47
C GLN A 69 5.26 0.09 24.09
N CYS A 70 4.76 -0.58 23.05
CA CYS A 70 5.17 -0.32 21.68
C CYS A 70 4.48 0.94 21.14
N THR A 71 5.26 1.84 20.54
CA THR A 71 4.74 2.98 19.79
C THR A 71 4.41 2.55 18.37
N VAL A 72 3.11 2.37 18.10
CA VAL A 72 2.62 1.94 16.78
C VAL A 72 2.02 3.14 16.04
N PRO A 73 2.48 3.46 14.82
CA PRO A 73 1.87 4.52 14.04
C PRO A 73 0.48 4.12 13.52
N ALA A 74 -0.30 5.11 13.07
CA ALA A 74 -1.53 4.84 12.34
C ALA A 74 -1.26 3.90 11.17
N ASN A 75 -2.15 2.93 10.96
CA ASN A 75 -2.00 1.86 9.96
C ASN A 75 -0.74 0.99 10.13
N GLY A 76 -0.17 0.98 11.33
CA GLY A 76 0.93 0.10 11.73
C GLY A 76 0.48 -1.09 12.58
N TYR A 77 1.45 -1.95 12.86
CA TYR A 77 1.36 -3.00 13.86
C TYR A 77 2.69 -3.14 14.60
N SER A 78 2.69 -3.80 15.74
CA SER A 78 3.91 -4.22 16.46
C SER A 78 3.91 -5.72 16.73
N THR A 79 5.10 -6.29 16.74
CA THR A 79 5.43 -7.66 17.14
C THR A 79 6.63 -7.62 18.06
N CYS A 80 6.90 -8.69 18.82
CA CYS A 80 8.09 -8.76 19.66
C CYS A 80 9.21 -9.58 19.03
N SER A 81 10.43 -9.06 19.07
CA SER A 81 11.65 -9.80 18.76
C SER A 81 12.66 -9.58 19.87
N ASN A 82 13.06 -10.66 20.56
CA ASN A 82 13.99 -10.63 21.71
C ASN A 82 13.61 -9.58 22.78
N GLY A 83 12.31 -9.44 23.07
CA GLY A 83 11.79 -8.48 24.04
C GLY A 83 11.72 -7.03 23.54
N ALA A 84 12.18 -6.73 22.33
CA ALA A 84 12.05 -5.42 21.70
C ALA A 84 10.85 -5.34 20.74
N CYS A 85 10.23 -4.17 20.66
CA CYS A 85 9.17 -3.89 19.70
C CYS A 85 9.73 -3.82 18.28
N VAL A 86 9.14 -4.61 17.38
CA VAL A 86 9.36 -4.53 15.93
C VAL A 86 8.08 -4.00 15.30
N VAL A 87 8.17 -2.79 14.74
CA VAL A 87 7.03 -2.08 14.15
C VAL A 87 7.03 -2.26 12.64
N GLY A 88 5.87 -2.62 12.10
CA GLY A 88 5.62 -2.74 10.67
C GLY A 88 4.39 -1.96 10.23
N CYS A 89 4.14 -1.93 8.93
CA CYS A 89 2.97 -1.30 8.35
C CYS A 89 1.98 -2.36 7.87
N ASN A 90 0.69 -2.10 8.10
CA ASN A 90 -0.38 -2.93 7.60
C ASN A 90 -0.31 -3.02 6.07
N GLN A 91 -0.87 -4.10 5.52
CA GLN A 91 -0.85 -4.30 4.08
C GLN A 91 -1.47 -3.11 3.33
N GLY A 92 -0.83 -2.72 2.22
CA GLY A 92 -1.21 -1.54 1.45
C GLY A 92 -0.45 -0.29 1.86
N TYR A 93 0.17 -0.30 3.04
CA TYR A 93 0.97 0.81 3.54
C TYR A 93 2.46 0.53 3.44
N THR A 94 3.22 1.55 3.08
CA THR A 94 4.66 1.53 3.00
C THR A 94 5.25 2.16 4.25
N ARG A 95 6.24 1.47 4.83
CA ARG A 95 7.01 1.97 5.97
C ARG A 95 7.90 3.13 5.52
N TYR A 96 7.80 4.24 6.24
CA TYR A 96 8.73 5.34 6.15
C TYR A 96 9.38 5.57 7.51
N SER A 97 10.67 5.91 7.50
CA SER A 97 11.44 6.31 8.68
C SER A 97 12.04 7.68 8.40
N ALA A 98 12.02 8.58 9.37
CA ALA A 98 12.64 9.90 9.23
C ALA A 98 14.15 9.81 8.96
N ASN A 99 14.80 8.79 9.52
CA ASN A 99 16.24 8.57 9.38
C ASN A 99 16.52 7.47 8.35
N ALA A 100 17.53 7.69 7.51
CA ALA A 100 17.94 6.73 6.47
C ALA A 100 18.48 5.41 7.02
N ASP A 101 18.95 5.40 8.27
CA ASP A 101 19.39 4.21 9.01
C ASP A 101 18.21 3.36 9.54
N GLY A 102 16.97 3.79 9.30
CA GLY A 102 15.76 3.11 9.74
C GLY A 102 15.40 3.32 11.21
N THR A 103 16.08 4.26 11.89
CA THR A 103 15.76 4.70 13.25
C THR A 103 14.75 5.86 13.24
N GLY A 104 14.25 6.21 14.43
CA GLY A 104 13.31 7.32 14.62
C GLY A 104 11.85 6.93 14.45
N ALA A 105 10.99 7.95 14.39
CA ALA A 105 9.55 7.75 14.24
C ALA A 105 9.22 7.09 12.89
N ILE A 106 8.38 6.07 12.95
CA ILE A 106 7.89 5.34 11.79
C ILE A 106 6.52 5.88 11.40
N ALA A 107 6.28 6.02 10.10
CA ALA A 107 4.96 6.31 9.55
C ALA A 107 4.61 5.28 8.46
N CYS A 108 3.31 5.06 8.27
CA CYS A 108 2.77 4.11 7.30
C CYS A 108 1.89 4.85 6.30
N PHE A 109 2.31 4.91 5.03
CA PHE A 109 1.62 5.66 3.98
C PHE A 109 1.05 4.73 2.90
N ASP A 110 -0.20 4.96 2.48
CA ASP A 110 -0.76 4.27 1.31
C ASP A 110 -0.25 4.97 0.03
N LEU A 111 0.90 4.54 -0.46
CA LEU A 111 1.49 5.13 -1.67
C LEU A 111 0.73 4.77 -2.95
N GLN A 112 -0.30 3.95 -2.89
CA GLN A 112 -1.02 3.46 -4.07
C GLN A 112 -2.34 4.19 -4.31
N ASN A 113 -2.99 4.65 -3.23
CA ASN A 113 -4.32 5.24 -3.27
C ASN A 113 -4.45 6.57 -2.50
N ASP A 114 -3.47 6.94 -1.68
CA ASP A 114 -3.49 8.24 -0.99
C ASP A 114 -3.06 9.37 -1.93
N ALA A 115 -3.97 10.30 -2.21
CA ALA A 115 -3.70 11.47 -3.04
C ALA A 115 -2.69 12.44 -2.40
N SER A 116 -2.46 12.37 -1.08
CA SER A 116 -1.46 13.20 -0.39
C SER A 116 -0.07 12.56 -0.34
N ASN A 117 0.07 11.29 -0.69
CA ASN A 117 1.32 10.52 -0.59
C ASN A 117 1.52 9.59 -1.80
N CYS A 118 1.12 10.02 -2.99
CA CYS A 118 0.99 9.12 -4.13
C CYS A 118 2.35 8.74 -4.74
N GLY A 119 2.68 7.45 -4.74
CA GLY A 119 3.97 6.94 -5.23
C GLY A 119 5.15 7.19 -4.28
N SER A 120 5.13 8.29 -3.52
CA SER A 120 6.10 8.59 -2.47
C SER A 120 5.46 9.47 -1.39
N GLN A 121 6.03 9.41 -0.18
CA GLN A 121 5.60 10.28 0.92
C GLN A 121 5.63 11.75 0.50
N GLY A 122 4.56 12.48 0.83
CA GLY A 122 4.43 13.91 0.59
C GLY A 122 4.22 14.29 -0.87
N ASN A 123 4.15 13.32 -1.80
CA ASN A 123 3.80 13.60 -3.18
C ASN A 123 2.30 13.80 -3.31
N VAL A 124 1.87 15.04 -3.07
CA VAL A 124 0.48 15.46 -3.19
C VAL A 124 0.11 15.54 -4.67
N CYS A 125 -0.95 14.83 -5.05
CA CYS A 125 -1.44 14.86 -6.41
C CYS A 125 -1.97 16.24 -6.79
N PRO A 126 -1.54 16.77 -7.94
CA PRO A 126 -1.95 18.10 -8.36
C PRO A 126 -3.43 18.14 -8.70
N ALA A 127 -4.05 19.29 -8.43
CA ALA A 127 -5.43 19.55 -8.82
C ALA A 127 -5.58 19.57 -10.35
N SER A 128 -6.83 19.42 -10.81
CA SER A 128 -7.17 19.55 -12.23
C SER A 128 -6.86 20.96 -12.74
N TYR A 129 -6.26 21.06 -13.94
CA TYR A 129 -5.82 22.33 -14.52
C TYR A 129 -6.98 23.32 -14.72
N ASN A 130 -8.17 22.84 -15.09
CA ASN A 130 -9.37 23.67 -15.24
C ASN A 130 -10.29 23.62 -14.01
N GLY A 131 -9.80 23.10 -12.87
CA GLY A 131 -10.56 23.01 -11.63
C GLY A 131 -11.70 21.98 -11.63
N ARG A 132 -11.82 21.15 -12.67
CA ARG A 132 -12.89 20.14 -12.79
C ARG A 132 -12.40 18.74 -12.42
N GLY A 133 -13.15 18.02 -11.60
CA GLY A 133 -12.76 16.71 -11.07
C GLY A 133 -11.81 16.79 -9.87
N THR A 134 -11.55 15.63 -9.27
CA THR A 134 -10.79 15.50 -8.01
C THR A 134 -9.45 14.82 -8.23
N ALA A 135 -8.40 15.32 -7.57
CA ALA A 135 -7.10 14.67 -7.57
C ALA A 135 -7.20 13.30 -6.87
N VAL A 136 -6.69 12.26 -7.52
CA VAL A 136 -6.70 10.90 -6.99
C VAL A 136 -5.36 10.22 -7.22
N CYS A 137 -4.97 9.35 -6.30
CA CYS A 137 -3.87 8.43 -6.54
C CYS A 137 -4.42 7.09 -7.04
N LYS A 138 -3.83 6.57 -8.12
CA LYS A 138 -4.19 5.25 -8.64
C LYS A 138 -2.94 4.48 -9.01
N ASN A 139 -2.70 3.39 -8.28
CA ASN A 139 -1.50 2.56 -8.44
C ASN A 139 -0.21 3.37 -8.35
N GLY A 140 -0.15 4.32 -7.40
CA GLY A 140 1.01 5.17 -7.16
C GLY A 140 1.28 6.23 -8.23
N THR A 141 0.29 6.49 -9.09
CA THR A 141 0.36 7.57 -10.08
C THR A 141 -0.80 8.54 -9.87
N CYS A 142 -0.47 9.83 -9.80
CA CYS A 142 -1.46 10.88 -9.73
C CYS A 142 -2.28 11.00 -11.01
N ARG A 143 -3.59 11.16 -10.84
CA ARG A 143 -4.59 11.36 -11.91
C ARG A 143 -5.69 12.29 -11.42
N ILE A 144 -6.59 12.67 -12.33
CA ILE A 144 -7.85 13.33 -11.98
C ILE A 144 -9.00 12.35 -12.22
N ALA A 145 -9.83 12.16 -11.20
CA ALA A 145 -11.15 11.56 -11.35
C ALA A 145 -12.10 12.65 -11.87
N CYS A 146 -12.41 12.58 -13.16
CA CYS A 146 -13.30 13.55 -13.79
C CYS A 146 -14.76 13.28 -13.42
N ASP A 147 -15.53 14.37 -13.32
CA ASP A 147 -16.97 14.30 -13.14
C ASP A 147 -17.64 13.54 -14.31
N PRO A 148 -18.82 12.93 -14.10
CA PRO A 148 -19.56 12.28 -15.17
C PRO A 148 -19.72 13.19 -16.41
N GLY A 149 -19.48 12.62 -17.59
CA GLY A 149 -19.53 13.36 -18.86
C GLY A 149 -18.22 14.06 -19.25
N TYR A 150 -17.20 14.04 -18.39
CA TYR A 150 -15.86 14.52 -18.71
C TYR A 150 -14.86 13.37 -18.87
N VAL A 151 -13.84 13.59 -19.70
CA VAL A 151 -12.73 12.65 -19.90
C VAL A 151 -11.40 13.29 -19.50
N LEU A 152 -10.52 12.49 -18.90
CA LEU A 152 -9.18 12.92 -18.53
C LEU A 152 -8.34 13.24 -19.78
N ARG A 153 -7.72 14.41 -19.80
CA ARG A 153 -6.77 14.85 -20.84
C ARG A 153 -5.52 15.44 -20.20
N LYS A 154 -4.44 15.54 -20.98
CA LYS A 154 -3.19 16.18 -20.56
C LYS A 154 -3.24 17.67 -20.86
N ALA A 155 -2.87 18.49 -19.88
CA ALA A 155 -2.64 19.92 -20.05
C ALA A 155 -1.17 20.19 -20.42
N GLN A 156 -0.90 21.36 -20.99
CA GLN A 156 0.46 21.86 -21.20
C GLN A 156 0.97 22.58 -19.93
N SER A 157 0.83 21.94 -18.77
CA SER A 157 1.29 22.46 -17.48
C SER A 157 2.17 21.44 -16.77
N SER A 158 3.28 21.89 -16.21
CA SER A 158 4.18 21.07 -15.40
C SER A 158 3.68 20.89 -13.95
N THR A 159 2.87 21.82 -13.44
CA THR A 159 2.30 21.77 -12.09
C THR A 159 0.95 21.08 -12.05
N ASN A 160 0.15 21.22 -13.10
CA ASN A 160 -1.21 20.66 -13.21
C ASN A 160 -1.34 19.93 -14.55
N PRO A 161 -0.71 18.76 -14.72
CA PRO A 161 -0.55 18.12 -16.02
C PRO A 161 -1.83 17.49 -16.58
N TYR A 162 -2.94 17.56 -15.86
CA TYR A 162 -4.20 16.89 -16.20
C TYR A 162 -5.39 17.82 -16.08
N TYR A 163 -6.38 17.64 -16.94
CA TYR A 163 -7.66 18.35 -16.88
C TYR A 163 -8.82 17.45 -17.35
N CYS A 164 -10.03 17.89 -17.08
CA CYS A 164 -11.25 17.18 -17.47
C CYS A 164 -11.92 17.87 -18.65
N TYR A 165 -12.10 17.13 -19.75
CA TYR A 165 -12.61 17.63 -21.03
C TYR A 165 -14.01 17.10 -21.33
N ASN A 166 -14.92 17.97 -21.75
CA ASN A 166 -16.25 17.61 -22.29
C ASN A 166 -16.65 18.44 -23.54
N GLY A 167 -15.70 19.08 -24.20
CA GLY A 167 -15.94 19.96 -25.35
C GLY A 167 -15.13 21.24 -25.28
N GLU A 168 -15.31 22.15 -26.26
CA GLU A 168 -14.52 23.37 -26.39
C GLU A 168 -14.60 24.28 -25.15
N GLY A 169 -15.77 24.36 -24.50
CA GLY A 169 -15.94 25.15 -23.26
C GLY A 169 -15.16 24.62 -22.05
N SER A 170 -14.53 23.46 -22.14
CA SER A 170 -13.64 22.89 -21.12
C SER A 170 -12.16 22.93 -21.50
N LEU A 171 -11.86 23.42 -22.72
CA LEU A 171 -10.49 23.66 -23.14
C LEU A 171 -9.89 24.75 -22.28
N VAL A 172 -8.64 24.53 -21.92
CA VAL A 172 -7.88 25.48 -21.13
C VAL A 172 -7.01 26.21 -22.13
N GLN A 173 -7.31 27.48 -22.37
CA GLN A 173 -6.51 28.33 -23.23
C GLN A 173 -5.18 28.61 -22.52
N ASN A 174 -4.08 28.54 -23.28
CA ASN A 174 -2.73 28.85 -22.81
C ASN A 174 -2.61 30.32 -22.41
#